data_AF-A0A507DM54-F1
#
_entry.id   AF-A0A507DM54-F1
#
_cell.length_a   1.000
_cell.length_b   1.000
_cell.length_c   1.000
_cell.angle_alpha   90.00
_cell.angle_beta   90.00
_cell.angle_gamma   90.00
#
_symmetry.space_group_name_H-M   'P 1'
#
loop_
_entity.id
_entity.type
_entity.pdbx_description
1 polymer ?
#
loop_
_entity_poly.entity_id
_entity_poly.type
_entity_poly.pdbx_seq_one_letter_code
_entity_poly.pdbx_strand_id
1 'polypeptide(L)'
;METVESSADPEFAALKKRLETLPLPEEAAKNTKRELGRLKRMPANMPEHPIIRKYLEWMSEMPWDIMSDVANALGRKFYRTSLELFAMKPKSVATEEFILLDEIDKLSRDTLGDPGAALLEALESEQNNTFTDHYLSGPLDLSQVLFIATPNEVDTISASLVDRMEVIQIPRYTFAEKFQLRKHLLPKQISTHGLDAVAVNIRNTN
;
A
#
# COMPACT_ATOMS: atom_id res chain seq x y z
N MET A 1 -3.94 -18.76 44.80
CA MET A 1 -2.71 -19.40 44.33
C MET A 1 -3.14 -20.42 43.29
N GLU A 2 -3.32 -19.97 42.05
CA GLU A 2 -3.59 -20.85 40.89
C GLU A 2 -2.76 -20.28 39.74
N THR A 3 -1.56 -20.81 39.62
CA THR A 3 -0.80 -20.82 38.37
C THR A 3 -0.94 -22.21 37.79
N VAL A 4 -1.14 -22.28 36.47
CA VAL A 4 -0.81 -23.38 35.52
C VAL A 4 -2.01 -23.66 34.60
N GLU A 5 -2.13 -22.84 33.55
CA GLU A 5 -2.49 -23.36 32.22
C GLU A 5 -1.33 -23.06 31.28
N SER A 6 -0.27 -23.84 31.51
CA SER A 6 0.86 -24.04 30.60
C SER A 6 0.57 -25.31 29.82
N SER A 7 -0.17 -25.21 28.72
CA SER A 7 -0.21 -26.25 27.69
C SER A 7 -0.39 -25.61 26.32
N ALA A 8 0.75 -25.28 25.70
CA ALA A 8 0.92 -25.09 24.26
C ALA A 8 -0.33 -24.63 23.49
N ASP A 9 -0.62 -23.33 23.56
CA ASP A 9 -1.60 -22.71 22.69
C ASP A 9 -1.27 -23.05 21.22
N PRO A 10 -2.11 -23.83 20.51
CA PRO A 10 -1.81 -24.26 19.15
C PRO A 10 -1.60 -23.07 18.21
N GLU A 11 -2.21 -21.92 18.50
CA GLU A 11 -2.01 -20.67 17.77
C GLU A 11 -0.58 -20.14 17.94
N PHE A 12 -0.01 -20.20 19.16
CA PHE A 12 1.38 -19.80 19.40
C PHE A 12 2.37 -20.70 18.65
N ALA A 13 2.13 -22.02 18.66
CA ALA A 13 2.97 -22.97 17.93
C ALA A 13 2.91 -22.74 16.41
N ALA A 14 1.72 -22.45 15.87
CA ALA A 14 1.52 -22.11 14.47
C ALA A 14 2.23 -20.79 14.09
N LEU A 15 2.09 -19.76 14.92
CA LEU A 15 2.74 -18.46 14.72
C LEU A 15 4.25 -18.59 14.74
N LYS A 16 4.81 -19.31 15.73
CA LYS A 16 6.25 -19.58 15.80
C LYS A 16 6.75 -20.29 14.55
N LYS A 17 6.04 -21.34 14.10
CA LYS A 17 6.44 -22.10 12.92
C LYS A 17 6.45 -21.22 11.66
N ARG A 18 5.43 -20.36 11.47
CA ARG A 18 5.37 -19.41 10.35
C ARG A 18 6.55 -18.45 10.37
N LEU A 19 6.86 -17.87 11.52
CA LEU A 19 7.97 -16.91 11.67
C LEU A 19 9.34 -17.56 11.44
N GLU A 20 9.53 -18.84 11.76
CA GLU A 20 10.77 -19.58 11.48
C GLU A 20 10.93 -19.97 10.01
N THR A 21 9.83 -20.08 9.25
CA THR A 21 9.87 -20.42 7.82
C THR A 21 10.08 -19.21 6.90
N LEU A 22 9.85 -17.99 7.39
CA LEU A 22 9.93 -16.77 6.57
C LEU A 22 11.38 -16.29 6.40
N PRO A 23 11.74 -15.72 5.23
CA PRO A 23 13.04 -15.11 4.98
C PRO A 23 13.13 -13.73 5.65
N LEU A 24 13.14 -13.70 6.99
CA LEU A 24 13.23 -12.45 7.75
C LEU A 24 14.66 -11.85 7.66
N PRO A 25 14.79 -10.52 7.46
CA PRO A 25 16.05 -9.81 7.65
C PRO A 25 16.65 -10.06 9.05
N GLU A 26 17.98 -10.01 9.18
CA GLU A 26 18.67 -10.40 10.42
C GLU A 26 18.15 -9.64 11.66
N GLU A 27 17.91 -8.34 11.52
CA GLU A 27 17.40 -7.48 12.59
C GLU A 27 15.97 -7.82 12.98
N ALA A 28 15.09 -7.98 11.98
CA ALA A 28 13.69 -8.37 12.16
C ALA A 28 13.58 -9.76 12.80
N ALA A 29 14.41 -10.71 12.37
CA ALA A 29 14.47 -12.05 12.94
C ALA A 29 14.91 -12.02 14.42
N LYS A 30 15.90 -11.20 14.76
CA LYS A 30 16.39 -11.03 16.14
C LYS A 30 15.30 -10.45 17.05
N ASN A 31 14.62 -9.39 16.61
CA ASN A 31 13.56 -8.76 17.40
C ASN A 31 12.32 -9.67 17.50
N THR A 32 11.92 -10.34 16.43
CA THR A 32 10.83 -11.33 16.44
C THR A 32 11.11 -12.45 17.45
N LYS A 33 12.32 -12.99 17.49
CA LYS A 33 12.73 -14.01 18.50
C LYS A 33 12.65 -13.46 19.92
N ARG A 34 13.05 -12.20 20.14
CA ARG A 34 12.97 -11.53 21.44
C ARG A 34 11.52 -11.36 21.88
N GLU A 35 10.65 -10.87 21.01
CA GLU A 35 9.23 -10.65 21.30
C GLU A 35 8.46 -11.98 21.46
N LEU A 36 8.79 -13.03 20.71
CA LEU A 36 8.27 -14.40 20.94
C LEU A 36 8.62 -14.93 22.34
N GLY A 37 9.86 -14.69 22.78
CA GLY A 37 10.32 -15.06 24.12
C GLY A 37 9.60 -14.29 25.23
N ARG A 38 9.26 -13.02 24.99
CA ARG A 38 8.46 -12.19 25.90
C ARG A 38 7.01 -12.67 25.95
N LEU A 39 6.39 -12.90 24.80
CA LEU A 39 5.00 -13.37 24.71
C LEU A 39 4.81 -14.70 25.47
N LYS A 40 5.76 -15.64 25.36
CA LYS A 40 5.70 -16.93 26.08
C LYS A 40 5.74 -16.78 27.62
N ARG A 41 6.42 -15.76 28.14
CA ARG A 41 6.60 -15.55 29.58
C ARG A 41 5.55 -14.63 30.19
N MET A 42 4.91 -13.81 29.37
CA MET A 42 3.95 -12.81 29.81
C MET A 42 2.57 -13.45 30.02
N PRO A 43 1.86 -13.13 31.12
CA PRO A 43 0.50 -13.59 31.30
C PRO A 43 -0.49 -12.83 30.40
N ALA A 44 -1.51 -13.53 29.91
CA ALA A 44 -2.47 -13.01 28.92
C ALA A 44 -3.34 -11.83 29.41
N ASN A 45 -3.38 -11.60 30.72
CA ASN A 45 -4.13 -10.50 31.34
C ASN A 45 -3.38 -9.15 31.30
N MET A 46 -2.11 -9.13 30.86
CA MET A 46 -1.33 -7.91 30.77
C MET A 46 -1.70 -7.11 29.52
N PRO A 47 -1.76 -5.77 29.61
CA PRO A 47 -2.12 -4.90 28.48
C PRO A 47 -1.15 -5.00 27.29
N GLU A 48 0.10 -5.38 27.52
CA GLU A 48 1.12 -5.54 26.47
C GLU A 48 0.99 -6.85 25.68
N HIS A 49 0.39 -7.89 26.28
CA HIS A 49 0.26 -9.21 25.66
C HIS A 49 -0.47 -9.16 24.29
N PRO A 50 -1.65 -8.51 24.15
CA PRO A 50 -2.30 -8.40 22.85
C PRO A 50 -1.52 -7.55 21.85
N ILE A 51 -0.74 -6.56 22.30
CA ILE A 51 0.07 -5.70 21.43
C ILE A 51 1.20 -6.50 20.79
N ILE A 52 1.96 -7.23 21.60
CA ILE A 52 3.08 -8.07 21.13
C ILE A 52 2.58 -9.17 20.21
N ARG A 53 1.44 -9.78 20.54
CA ARG A 53 0.82 -10.79 19.70
C ARG A 53 0.46 -10.22 18.32
N LYS A 54 -0.22 -9.08 18.28
CA LYS A 54 -0.60 -8.41 17.02
C LYS A 54 0.61 -8.02 16.18
N TYR A 55 1.68 -7.55 16.83
CA TYR A 55 2.94 -7.27 16.16
C TYR A 55 3.52 -8.52 15.49
N LEU A 56 3.58 -9.66 16.21
CA LEU A 56 4.09 -10.91 15.66
C LEU A 56 3.21 -11.48 14.54
N GLU A 57 1.89 -11.30 14.64
CA GLU A 57 0.94 -11.63 13.58
C GLU A 57 1.22 -10.81 12.32
N TRP A 58 1.37 -9.48 12.44
CA TRP A 58 1.79 -8.62 11.33
C TRP A 58 3.11 -9.08 10.72
N MET A 59 4.14 -9.31 11.54
CA MET A 59 5.42 -9.83 11.04
C MET A 59 5.29 -11.17 10.30
N SER A 60 4.29 -12.00 10.60
CA SER A 60 4.05 -13.26 9.90
C SER A 60 3.27 -13.12 8.59
N GLU A 61 2.49 -12.04 8.46
CA GLU A 61 1.67 -11.72 7.29
C GLU A 61 2.39 -10.83 6.29
N MET A 62 3.41 -10.11 6.77
CA MET A 62 4.22 -9.23 5.93
C MET A 62 4.89 -10.04 4.80
N PRO A 63 4.87 -9.51 3.57
CA PRO A 63 5.34 -10.22 2.41
C PRO A 63 6.87 -10.06 2.25
N TRP A 64 7.64 -10.65 3.17
CA TRP A 64 9.11 -10.63 3.16
C TRP A 64 9.73 -11.32 1.93
N ASP A 65 8.93 -12.13 1.23
CA ASP A 65 9.33 -12.99 0.11
C ASP A 65 8.89 -12.43 -1.26
N ILE A 66 8.63 -11.12 -1.38
CA ILE A 66 8.29 -10.51 -2.69
C ILE A 66 9.55 -10.42 -3.53
N MET A 67 9.92 -11.58 -4.06
CA MET A 67 10.71 -11.79 -5.25
C MET A 67 10.32 -13.16 -5.81
N SER A 68 9.14 -13.30 -6.41
CA SER A 68 8.88 -14.39 -7.35
C SER A 68 7.74 -14.15 -8.36
N ASP A 69 7.88 -14.80 -9.51
CA ASP A 69 7.32 -14.58 -10.85
C ASP A 69 5.79 -14.49 -11.04
N VAL A 70 4.98 -14.65 -9.99
CA VAL A 70 3.50 -14.72 -10.09
C VAL A 70 2.85 -13.33 -10.20
N ALA A 71 3.61 -12.27 -9.94
CA ALA A 71 3.09 -10.90 -9.92
C ALA A 71 2.68 -10.41 -11.33
N ASN A 72 3.28 -10.95 -12.39
CA ASN A 72 3.24 -10.53 -13.80
C ASN A 72 1.88 -10.34 -14.54
N ALA A 73 0.69 -10.49 -13.95
CA ALA A 73 -0.55 -10.57 -14.75
C ALA A 73 -1.58 -9.43 -14.53
N LEU A 74 -1.62 -8.82 -13.34
CA LEU A 74 -2.77 -8.02 -12.92
C LEU A 74 -2.49 -6.51 -12.91
N GLY A 75 -1.32 -6.08 -12.42
CA GLY A 75 -0.83 -4.69 -12.48
C GLY A 75 -0.57 -4.22 -13.91
N ARG A 76 -0.08 -5.10 -14.80
CA ARG A 76 -0.02 -4.81 -16.24
C ARG A 76 -1.36 -4.40 -16.84
N LYS A 77 -2.48 -4.96 -16.36
CA LYS A 77 -3.81 -4.64 -16.94
C LYS A 77 -4.27 -3.24 -16.56
N PHE A 78 -4.05 -2.80 -15.33
CA PHE A 78 -4.46 -1.47 -14.87
C PHE A 78 -3.56 -0.36 -15.43
N TYR A 79 -2.23 -0.55 -15.35
CA TYR A 79 -1.26 0.36 -15.97
C TYR A 79 -1.50 0.50 -17.48
N ARG A 80 -1.70 -0.62 -18.20
CA ARG A 80 -1.99 -0.59 -19.64
C ARG A 80 -3.35 0.03 -19.96
N THR A 81 -4.40 -0.25 -19.20
CA THR A 81 -5.73 0.33 -19.45
C THR A 81 -5.72 1.85 -19.25
N SER A 82 -5.07 2.33 -18.17
CA SER A 82 -4.91 3.76 -17.94
C SER A 82 -4.06 4.39 -19.04
N LEU A 83 -2.90 3.82 -19.40
CA LEU A 83 -2.05 4.33 -20.47
C LEU A 83 -2.72 4.33 -21.86
N GLU A 84 -3.53 3.32 -22.18
CA GLU A 84 -4.31 3.24 -23.42
C GLU A 84 -5.41 4.33 -23.46
N LEU A 85 -6.05 4.59 -22.33
CA LEU A 85 -6.99 5.71 -22.17
C LEU A 85 -6.33 7.08 -22.35
N PHE A 86 -5.05 7.21 -21.97
CA PHE A 86 -4.29 8.47 -21.99
C PHE A 86 -3.26 8.58 -23.13
N ALA A 87 -3.24 7.63 -24.08
CA ALA A 87 -2.33 7.60 -25.24
C ALA A 87 -0.82 7.77 -24.91
N MET A 88 -0.39 7.31 -23.74
CA MET A 88 1.03 7.36 -23.32
C MET A 88 1.76 6.05 -23.68
N LYS A 89 3.01 6.17 -24.13
CA LYS A 89 3.87 5.00 -24.37
C LYS A 89 4.38 4.45 -23.03
N PRO A 90 4.23 3.14 -22.76
CA PRO A 90 4.74 2.55 -21.53
C PRO A 90 6.28 2.64 -21.52
N LYS A 91 6.86 3.32 -20.52
CA LYS A 91 8.22 3.00 -20.07
C LYS A 91 8.13 1.65 -19.35
N SER A 92 9.06 0.74 -19.61
CA SER A 92 9.08 -0.60 -19.02
C SER A 92 9.16 -0.51 -17.50
N VAL A 93 8.02 -0.64 -16.81
CA VAL A 93 7.97 -0.78 -15.36
C VAL A 93 7.58 -2.23 -15.07
N ALA A 94 8.50 -2.95 -14.41
CA ALA A 94 8.41 -4.39 -14.15
C ALA A 94 7.69 -4.72 -12.83
N THR A 95 7.09 -3.73 -12.18
CA THR A 95 6.60 -3.86 -10.81
C THR A 95 5.07 -3.95 -10.78
N GLU A 96 4.57 -4.91 -10.00
CA GLU A 96 3.16 -5.27 -9.92
C GLU A 96 2.52 -4.77 -8.62
N GLU A 97 3.34 -4.26 -7.70
CA GLU A 97 2.93 -3.55 -6.49
C GLU A 97 3.08 -2.06 -6.72
N PHE A 98 1.96 -1.34 -6.60
CA PHE A 98 1.95 0.11 -6.65
C PHE A 98 1.27 0.67 -5.41
N ILE A 99 1.77 1.80 -4.95
CA ILE A 99 1.19 2.58 -3.87
C ILE A 99 0.64 3.87 -4.48
N LEU A 100 -0.66 4.09 -4.34
CA LEU A 100 -1.29 5.35 -4.68
C LEU A 100 -1.28 6.27 -3.46
N LEU A 101 -0.51 7.35 -3.56
CA LEU A 101 -0.47 8.45 -2.60
C LEU A 101 -1.51 9.50 -3.02
N ASP A 102 -2.73 9.35 -2.52
CA ASP A 102 -3.82 10.24 -2.85
C ASP A 102 -3.78 11.54 -2.05
N GLU A 103 -4.12 12.65 -2.70
CA GLU A 103 -4.16 14.00 -2.13
C GLU A 103 -2.88 14.37 -1.35
N ILE A 104 -1.70 14.05 -1.92
CA ILE A 104 -0.40 14.31 -1.30
C ILE A 104 -0.16 15.81 -0.99
N ASP A 105 -0.87 16.69 -1.70
CA ASP A 105 -0.91 18.14 -1.47
C ASP A 105 -1.56 18.54 -0.13
N LYS A 106 -2.33 17.64 0.50
CA LYS A 106 -2.98 17.89 1.80
C LYS A 106 -2.15 17.43 2.99
N LEU A 107 -0.92 16.94 2.77
CA LEU A 107 -0.02 16.56 3.84
C LEU A 107 0.30 17.76 4.73
N SER A 108 -0.29 17.77 5.92
CA SER A 108 -0.07 18.80 6.92
C SER A 108 0.96 18.32 7.94
N ARG A 109 1.79 19.25 8.42
CA ARG A 109 2.70 18.99 9.53
C ARG A 109 1.89 19.01 10.82
N ASP A 110 1.76 17.85 11.44
CA ASP A 110 1.18 17.73 12.78
C ASP A 110 2.28 17.77 13.85
N THR A 111 1.88 17.92 15.11
CA THR A 111 2.78 17.90 16.28
C THR A 111 3.52 16.57 16.47
N LEU A 112 3.15 15.53 15.72
CA LEU A 112 3.69 14.18 15.78
C LEU A 112 4.85 13.93 14.80
N GLY A 113 5.11 14.82 13.83
CA GLY A 113 6.22 14.69 12.88
C GLY A 113 5.94 15.27 11.49
N ASP A 114 6.93 15.19 10.59
CA ASP A 114 6.79 15.55 9.18
C ASP A 114 6.55 14.28 8.34
N PRO A 115 5.29 13.96 7.96
CA PRO A 115 5.01 12.79 7.12
C PRO A 115 5.70 12.89 5.75
N GLY A 116 6.03 14.10 5.30
CA GLY A 116 6.82 14.32 4.09
C GLY A 116 8.24 13.76 4.19
N ALA A 117 8.84 13.75 5.38
CA ALA A 117 10.19 13.19 5.57
C ALA A 117 10.21 11.67 5.38
N ALA A 118 9.23 10.95 5.93
CA ALA A 118 9.10 9.50 5.74
C ALA A 118 8.81 9.15 4.27
N LEU A 119 8.02 9.98 3.57
CA LEU A 119 7.80 9.81 2.14
C LEU A 119 9.05 10.09 1.31
N LEU A 120 9.88 11.06 1.70
CA LEU A 120 11.15 11.32 1.03
C LEU A 120 12.09 10.12 1.14
N GLU A 121 12.19 9.49 2.31
CA GLU A 121 12.98 8.27 2.52
C GLU A 121 12.46 7.12 1.62
N ALA A 122 11.15 6.93 1.56
CA ALA A 122 10.54 5.87 0.74
C ALA A 122 10.68 6.11 -0.78
N LEU A 123 10.70 7.37 -1.22
CA LEU A 123 10.78 7.75 -2.65
C LEU A 123 12.22 7.88 -3.15
N GLU A 124 13.21 7.95 -2.27
CA GLU A 124 14.60 8.10 -2.66
C GLU A 124 15.20 6.76 -3.09
N SER A 125 15.58 6.64 -4.37
CA SER A 125 16.09 5.39 -4.94
C SER A 125 17.36 4.84 -4.27
N GLU A 126 18.09 5.68 -3.54
CA GLU A 126 19.27 5.27 -2.77
C GLU A 126 18.93 4.73 -1.38
N GLN A 127 17.77 5.10 -0.81
CA GLN A 127 17.37 4.74 0.56
C GLN A 127 16.18 3.76 0.60
N ASN A 128 15.38 3.70 -0.47
CA ASN A 128 14.15 2.91 -0.50
C ASN A 128 14.38 1.41 -0.37
N ASN A 129 15.59 0.91 -0.61
CA ASN A 129 15.96 -0.50 -0.40
C ASN A 129 16.14 -0.87 1.09
N THR A 130 16.21 0.12 1.98
CA THR A 130 16.48 -0.02 3.42
C THR A 130 15.53 0.86 4.23
N PHE A 131 14.29 1.03 3.76
CA PHE A 131 13.29 1.88 4.41
C PHE A 131 13.02 1.38 5.84
N THR A 132 13.11 2.27 6.83
CA THR A 132 12.94 1.90 8.23
C THR A 132 11.65 2.47 8.80
N ASP A 133 10.73 1.59 9.16
CA ASP A 133 9.53 1.99 9.92
C ASP A 133 9.78 1.92 11.43
N HIS A 134 9.14 2.81 12.21
CA HIS A 134 9.35 2.86 13.66
C HIS A 134 8.75 1.68 14.44
N TYR A 135 7.76 0.99 13.87
CA TYR A 135 7.16 -0.20 14.44
C TYR A 135 7.82 -1.48 13.93
N LEU A 136 8.27 -1.48 12.68
CA LEU A 136 8.96 -2.63 12.09
C LEU A 136 10.43 -2.64 12.51
N SER A 137 10.84 -3.77 13.06
CA SER A 137 12.19 -3.94 13.61
C SER A 137 13.22 -4.37 12.56
N GLY A 138 13.23 -3.74 11.40
CA GLY A 138 14.20 -4.03 10.35
C GLY A 138 13.91 -3.31 9.04
N PRO A 139 14.89 -3.26 8.13
CA PRO A 139 14.76 -2.58 6.87
C PRO A 139 13.78 -3.30 5.94
N LEU A 140 12.98 -2.52 5.22
CA LEU A 140 12.12 -2.96 4.13
C LEU A 140 12.70 -2.50 2.80
N ASP A 141 12.65 -3.40 1.81
CA ASP A 141 13.01 -3.07 0.44
C ASP A 141 11.77 -2.61 -0.34
N LEU A 142 11.71 -1.31 -0.64
CA LEU A 142 10.68 -0.66 -1.45
C LEU A 142 11.17 -0.36 -2.87
N SER A 143 12.34 -0.85 -3.28
CA SER A 143 12.94 -0.56 -4.59
C SER A 143 12.09 -1.06 -5.76
N GLN A 144 11.28 -2.09 -5.54
CA GLN A 144 10.36 -2.68 -6.52
C GLN A 144 8.93 -2.12 -6.40
N VAL A 145 8.68 -1.08 -5.62
CA VAL A 145 7.33 -0.50 -5.46
C VAL A 145 7.16 0.69 -6.40
N LEU A 146 6.09 0.69 -7.19
CA LEU A 146 5.72 1.87 -8.00
C LEU A 146 4.91 2.85 -7.16
N PHE A 147 5.45 4.04 -6.88
CA PHE A 147 4.69 5.12 -6.25
C PHE A 147 3.98 5.97 -7.30
N ILE A 148 2.67 6.16 -7.14
CA ILE A 148 1.86 7.07 -7.94
C ILE A 148 1.28 8.10 -6.98
N ALA A 149 1.51 9.39 -7.21
CA ALA A 149 0.95 10.45 -6.39
C ALA A 149 -0.10 11.26 -7.17
N THR A 150 -1.21 11.59 -6.53
CA THR A 150 -2.29 12.41 -7.10
C THR A 150 -2.48 13.70 -6.30
N PRO A 151 -1.78 14.77 -6.67
CA PRO A 151 -2.06 16.09 -6.10
C PRO A 151 -3.23 16.76 -6.81
N ASN A 152 -3.99 17.60 -6.10
CA ASN A 152 -4.92 18.53 -6.76
C ASN A 152 -4.18 19.70 -7.41
N GLU A 153 -3.19 20.24 -6.70
CA GLU A 153 -2.32 21.33 -7.15
C GLU A 153 -0.86 20.91 -6.94
N VAL A 154 -0.01 21.04 -7.97
CA VAL A 154 1.41 20.64 -7.85
C VAL A 154 2.19 21.66 -7.01
N ASP A 155 1.79 22.94 -7.07
CA ASP A 155 2.48 24.05 -6.40
C ASP A 155 2.38 24.01 -4.88
N THR A 156 1.44 23.23 -4.33
CA THR A 156 1.27 23.05 -2.88
C THR A 156 2.17 21.94 -2.32
N ILE A 157 2.79 21.13 -3.18
CA ILE A 157 3.73 20.08 -2.77
C ILE A 157 5.11 20.68 -2.53
N SER A 158 5.84 20.14 -1.56
CA SER A 158 7.24 20.55 -1.34
C SER A 158 8.11 20.30 -2.58
N ALA A 159 9.00 21.24 -2.89
CA ALA A 159 9.95 21.11 -4.01
C ALA A 159 10.78 19.82 -3.92
N SER A 160 11.18 19.42 -2.70
CA SER A 160 11.96 18.19 -2.47
C SER A 160 11.25 16.91 -2.93
N LEU A 161 9.92 16.86 -2.81
CA LEU A 161 9.11 15.73 -3.30
C LEU A 161 8.93 15.82 -4.81
N VAL A 162 8.64 17.02 -5.33
CA VAL A 162 8.46 17.24 -6.78
C VAL A 162 9.72 16.89 -7.56
N ASP A 163 10.91 17.24 -7.05
CA ASP A 163 12.20 16.94 -7.68
C ASP A 163 12.49 15.43 -7.77
N ARG A 164 11.81 14.61 -6.95
CA ARG A 164 11.93 13.14 -6.93
C ARG A 164 10.82 12.45 -7.72
N MET A 165 9.91 13.19 -8.34
CA MET A 165 8.75 12.67 -9.06
C MET A 165 8.76 13.07 -10.54
N GLU A 166 8.26 12.20 -11.41
CA GLU A 166 7.95 12.57 -12.80
C GLU A 166 6.52 13.13 -12.85
N VAL A 167 6.38 14.44 -13.06
CA VAL A 167 5.07 15.11 -13.12
C VAL A 167 4.41 14.88 -14.47
N ILE A 168 3.26 14.19 -14.46
CA ILE A 168 2.44 13.96 -15.64
C ILE A 168 1.17 14.83 -15.55
N GLN A 169 1.07 15.82 -16.44
CA GLN A 169 -0.12 16.68 -16.49
C GLN A 169 -1.23 15.99 -17.29
N ILE A 170 -2.36 15.71 -16.63
CA ILE A 170 -3.55 15.16 -17.28
C ILE A 170 -4.47 16.33 -17.67
N PRO A 171 -4.69 16.57 -18.97
CA PRO A 171 -5.54 17.67 -19.42
C PRO A 171 -7.01 17.44 -19.03
N ARG A 172 -7.74 18.54 -18.80
CA ARG A 172 -9.18 18.48 -18.56
C ARG A 172 -9.92 18.15 -19.85
N TYR A 173 -10.89 17.25 -19.75
CA TYR A 173 -11.77 16.91 -20.87
C TYR A 173 -12.63 18.10 -21.32
N THR A 174 -12.69 18.31 -22.62
CA THR A 174 -13.66 19.19 -23.29
C THR A 174 -15.08 18.66 -23.14
N PHE A 175 -16.08 19.50 -23.39
CA PHE A 175 -17.48 19.06 -23.38
C PHE A 175 -17.73 17.93 -24.39
N ALA A 176 -17.15 18.04 -25.60
CA ALA A 176 -17.27 17.02 -26.63
C ALA A 176 -16.68 15.68 -26.17
N GLU A 177 -15.52 15.68 -25.52
CA GLU A 177 -14.90 14.45 -24.99
C GLU A 177 -15.71 13.87 -23.84
N LYS A 178 -16.19 14.70 -22.89
CA LYS A 178 -17.11 14.25 -21.82
C LYS A 178 -18.36 13.60 -22.40
N PHE A 179 -18.90 14.17 -23.47
CA PHE A 179 -20.03 13.60 -24.18
C PHE A 179 -19.71 12.26 -24.84
N GLN A 180 -18.49 12.06 -25.34
CA GLN A 180 -18.07 10.75 -25.84
C GLN A 180 -17.86 9.74 -24.71
N LEU A 181 -17.34 10.16 -23.55
CA LEU A 181 -17.12 9.30 -22.38
C LEU A 181 -18.42 8.73 -21.79
N ARG A 182 -19.58 9.37 -22.05
CA ARG A 182 -20.89 8.86 -21.62
C ARG A 182 -21.13 7.41 -22.01
N LYS A 183 -20.58 6.96 -23.15
CA LYS A 183 -20.74 5.58 -23.63
C LYS A 183 -20.13 4.53 -22.68
N HIS A 184 -19.19 4.94 -21.83
CA HIS A 184 -18.57 4.10 -20.80
C HIS A 184 -19.17 4.35 -19.41
N LEU A 185 -19.52 5.59 -19.11
CA LEU A 185 -20.04 5.98 -17.79
C LEU A 185 -21.51 5.57 -17.59
N LEU A 186 -22.36 5.72 -18.61
CA LEU A 186 -23.79 5.45 -18.50
C LEU A 186 -24.10 3.97 -18.24
N PRO A 187 -23.50 2.99 -18.95
CA PRO A 187 -23.75 1.59 -18.65
C PRO A 187 -23.33 1.22 -17.22
N LYS A 188 -22.22 1.79 -16.74
CA LYS A 188 -21.74 1.57 -15.37
C LYS A 188 -22.74 2.10 -14.34
N GLN A 189 -23.25 3.33 -14.54
CA GLN A 189 -24.25 3.93 -13.65
C GLN A 189 -25.59 3.19 -13.66
N ILE A 190 -26.07 2.81 -14.85
CA ILE A 190 -27.31 2.03 -15.03
C ILE A 190 -27.21 0.69 -14.28
N SER A 191 -26.09 -0.02 -14.44
CA SER A 191 -25.82 -1.28 -13.74
C SER A 191 -25.72 -1.10 -12.22
N THR A 192 -24.97 -0.11 -11.74
CA THR A 192 -24.83 0.16 -10.29
C THR A 192 -26.16 0.45 -9.62
N HIS A 193 -27.11 1.06 -10.33
CA HIS A 193 -28.43 1.40 -9.79
C HIS A 193 -29.51 0.35 -10.12
N GLY A 194 -29.12 -0.79 -10.71
CA GLY A 194 -30.05 -1.88 -11.03
C GLY A 194 -31.13 -1.49 -12.04
N LEU A 195 -30.89 -0.47 -12.86
CA LEU A 195 -31.84 -0.02 -13.88
C LEU A 195 -31.69 -0.89 -15.12
N ASP A 196 -32.81 -1.25 -15.74
CA ASP A 196 -32.78 -1.85 -17.07
C ASP A 196 -32.37 -0.79 -18.11
N ALA A 197 -31.43 -1.14 -18.99
CA ALA A 197 -30.91 -0.22 -20.01
C ALA A 197 -32.00 0.35 -20.95
N VAL A 198 -33.15 -0.31 -21.03
CA VAL A 198 -34.31 0.09 -21.84
C VAL A 198 -35.15 1.17 -21.15
N ALA A 199 -35.07 1.30 -19.82
CA ALA A 199 -35.88 2.23 -19.04
C ALA A 199 -35.27 3.64 -18.90
N VAL A 200 -34.01 3.83 -19.32
CA VAL A 200 -33.27 5.08 -19.11
C VAL A 200 -33.18 5.89 -20.41
N ASN A 201 -33.90 7.00 -20.47
CA ASN A 201 -33.86 7.95 -21.59
C ASN A 201 -33.20 9.27 -21.14
N ILE A 202 -31.98 9.52 -21.62
CA ILE A 202 -31.25 10.75 -21.34
C ILE A 202 -31.48 11.72 -22.50
N ARG A 203 -32.29 12.75 -22.24
CA ARG A 203 -32.55 13.83 -23.19
C ARG A 203 -31.47 14.89 -23.04
N ASN A 204 -30.84 15.28 -24.16
CA ASN A 204 -29.99 16.46 -24.19
C ASN A 204 -30.86 17.72 -24.06
N THR A 205 -30.83 18.36 -22.90
CA THR A 205 -31.26 19.76 -22.77
C THR A 205 -30.05 20.65 -23.06
N ASN A 206 -30.16 21.49 -24.09
CA ASN A 206 -29.20 22.56 -24.41
C ASN A 206 -29.05 23.53 -23.24
#